data_AF-X0X5H7-F1
#
_entry.id   AF-X0X5H7-F1
#
_cell.length_a   1.000
_cell.length_b   1.000
_cell.length_c   1.000
_cell.angle_alpha   90.00
_cell.angle_beta   90.00
_cell.angle_gamma   90.00
#
_symmetry.space_group_name_H-M   'P 1'
#
loop_
_entity.id
_entity.type
_entity.pdbx_description
1 polymer ?
#
loop_
_entity_poly.entity_id
_entity_poly.type
_entity_poly.pdbx_seq_one_letter_code
_entity_poly.pdbx_strand_id
1 'polypeptide(L)'
;LPVAQATPAAADVVAGSAAIVQNGNTINVQMLSSRAVINWDSLDTSYNETLNFLKDSNFAVLNRVINGGPTQFNGSLFAENGSVFIVNTRGIVFGPTAYIRASQFVGSSLDIRNTDFMNGKYAFTGGNGAVVNHGDITAESVALIGKKVLNAGTITSLEGYVVMAAGDRVLLGQPGESIFVELDSAGIPGPMDTQISDVPADVTNEGLINAEGGTIVLAAGDSFSRAVANIGTLATAAGKVTLNAARVENRGTINADAV
;
A
#
# COMPACT_ATOMS: atom_id res chain seq x y z
N LEU A 1 17.91 -5.69 -28.67
CA LEU A 1 17.43 -4.31 -28.46
C LEU A 1 17.77 -3.95 -27.02
N PRO A 2 18.35 -2.78 -26.70
CA PRO A 2 18.53 -2.40 -25.31
C PRO A 2 17.13 -2.29 -24.68
N VAL A 3 16.90 -3.03 -23.60
CA VAL A 3 15.66 -2.95 -22.81
C VAL A 3 15.65 -1.58 -22.14
N ALA A 4 14.52 -0.87 -22.25
CA ALA A 4 14.32 0.44 -21.66
C ALA A 4 14.57 0.41 -20.14
N GLN A 5 15.27 1.43 -19.65
CA GLN A 5 15.81 1.56 -18.31
C GLN A 5 14.70 1.84 -17.28
N ALA A 6 14.22 0.81 -16.58
CA ALA A 6 13.66 1.05 -15.25
C ALA A 6 14.85 1.12 -14.29
N THR A 7 14.89 2.20 -13.52
CA THR A 7 15.75 2.52 -12.36
C THR A 7 15.04 3.70 -11.71
N PRO A 8 14.81 3.72 -10.38
CA PRO A 8 14.33 4.93 -9.72
C PRO A 8 15.22 6.14 -10.08
N ALA A 9 14.60 7.27 -10.39
CA ALA A 9 15.27 8.39 -11.05
C ALA A 9 15.00 9.73 -10.35
N ALA A 10 16.01 10.61 -10.39
CA ALA A 10 15.99 11.98 -9.89
C ALA A 10 15.38 12.10 -8.48
N ALA A 11 16.07 11.52 -7.51
CA ALA A 11 15.67 11.54 -6.12
C ALA A 11 16.08 12.85 -5.43
N ASP A 12 15.16 13.49 -4.74
CA ASP A 12 15.41 14.70 -3.94
C ASP A 12 14.86 14.54 -2.52
N VAL A 13 15.71 14.79 -1.51
CA VAL A 13 15.31 14.70 -0.10
C VAL A 13 14.74 16.04 0.34
N VAL A 14 13.42 16.12 0.45
CA VAL A 14 12.68 17.37 0.71
C VAL A 14 12.30 17.58 2.18
N ALA A 15 12.47 16.56 3.02
CA ALA A 15 12.33 16.67 4.48
C ALA A 15 13.15 15.57 5.18
N GLY A 16 13.67 15.86 6.37
CA GLY A 16 14.58 14.96 7.08
C GLY A 16 15.94 14.86 6.38
N SER A 17 16.59 13.70 6.49
CA SER A 17 17.91 13.47 5.90
C SER A 17 18.10 11.99 5.55
N ALA A 18 18.51 11.74 4.31
CA ALA A 18 18.91 10.43 3.80
C ALA A 18 20.01 10.62 2.75
N ALA A 19 20.89 9.64 2.60
CA ALA A 19 21.86 9.58 1.52
C ALA A 19 21.47 8.47 0.55
N ILE A 20 21.45 8.78 -0.75
CA ILE A 20 21.00 7.86 -1.80
C ILE A 20 22.20 7.51 -2.67
N VAL A 21 22.53 6.22 -2.75
CA VAL A 21 23.70 5.72 -3.48
C VAL A 21 23.27 4.57 -4.38
N GLN A 22 23.51 4.72 -5.68
CA GLN A 22 23.26 3.65 -6.66
C GLN A 22 24.57 2.92 -6.98
N ASN A 23 24.54 1.59 -6.85
CA ASN A 23 25.63 0.69 -7.20
C ASN A 23 25.09 -0.39 -8.16
N GLY A 24 25.29 -0.17 -9.47
CA GLY A 24 24.70 -1.04 -10.49
C GLY A 24 23.16 -1.01 -10.42
N ASN A 25 22.56 -2.19 -10.24
CA ASN A 25 21.10 -2.37 -10.15
C ASN A 25 20.55 -2.18 -8.73
N THR A 26 21.40 -1.82 -7.77
CA THR A 26 20.99 -1.65 -6.37
C THR A 26 21.04 -0.17 -5.99
N ILE A 27 19.93 0.38 -5.52
CA ILE A 27 19.85 1.70 -4.90
C ILE A 27 19.79 1.49 -3.39
N ASN A 28 20.74 2.09 -2.67
CA ASN A 28 20.76 2.11 -1.22
C ASN A 28 20.37 3.50 -0.73
N VAL A 29 19.33 3.56 0.10
CA VAL A 29 18.87 4.75 0.79
C VAL A 29 19.28 4.62 2.26
N GLN A 30 20.38 5.27 2.62
CA GLN A 30 20.87 5.33 3.99
C GLN A 30 20.12 6.41 4.76
N MET A 31 19.32 6.00 5.74
CA MET A 31 18.51 6.92 6.53
C MET A 31 19.35 7.58 7.63
N LEU A 32 19.51 8.89 7.56
CA LEU A 32 20.29 9.65 8.54
C LEU A 32 19.42 10.16 9.69
N SER A 33 18.18 10.57 9.40
CA SER A 33 17.16 10.90 10.41
C SER A 33 16.20 9.73 10.68
N SER A 34 15.32 9.85 11.67
CA SER A 34 14.25 8.87 11.96
C SER A 34 13.10 8.93 10.95
N ARG A 35 12.88 10.09 10.31
CA ARG A 35 11.91 10.28 9.22
C ARG A 35 12.54 11.05 8.09
N ALA A 36 12.27 10.67 6.84
CA ALA A 36 12.61 11.47 5.67
C ALA A 36 11.54 11.39 4.58
N VAL A 37 11.47 12.42 3.75
CA VAL A 37 10.63 12.45 2.54
C VAL A 37 11.55 12.61 1.34
N ILE A 38 11.39 11.71 0.37
CA ILE A 38 12.14 11.65 -0.87
C ILE A 38 11.14 11.79 -2.01
N ASN A 39 11.30 12.84 -2.81
CA ASN A 39 10.59 12.97 -4.06
C ASN A 39 11.38 12.27 -5.18
N TRP A 40 10.67 11.60 -6.08
CA TRP A 40 11.22 10.86 -7.21
C TRP A 40 10.53 11.29 -8.50
N ASP A 41 11.26 11.34 -9.60
CA ASP A 41 10.66 11.51 -10.94
C ASP A 41 10.01 10.23 -11.43
N SER A 42 10.64 9.09 -11.13
CA SER A 42 10.08 7.74 -11.29
C SER A 42 10.64 6.85 -10.19
N LEU A 43 9.85 5.85 -9.79
CA LEU A 43 10.22 4.80 -8.85
C LEU A 43 10.00 3.41 -9.46
N ASP A 44 10.08 3.34 -10.78
CA ASP A 44 9.94 2.09 -11.53
C ASP A 44 11.15 1.19 -11.29
N THR A 45 10.92 -0.12 -11.27
CA THR A 45 11.98 -1.12 -11.14
C THR A 45 11.80 -2.28 -12.12
N SER A 46 12.91 -2.79 -12.64
CA SER A 46 13.02 -4.08 -13.33
C SER A 46 13.20 -5.21 -12.31
N TYR A 47 12.95 -6.45 -12.74
CA TYR A 47 13.01 -7.63 -11.87
C TYR A 47 14.36 -7.88 -11.19
N ASN A 48 15.45 -7.37 -11.77
CA ASN A 48 16.82 -7.55 -11.29
C ASN A 48 17.35 -6.33 -10.52
N GLU A 49 16.47 -5.40 -10.17
CA GLU A 49 16.82 -4.19 -9.41
C GLU A 49 16.36 -4.29 -7.97
N THR A 50 17.11 -3.61 -7.10
CA THR A 50 16.90 -3.65 -5.66
C THR A 50 16.90 -2.24 -5.08
N LEU A 51 15.90 -1.94 -4.26
CA LEU A 51 15.81 -0.72 -3.46
C LEU A 51 15.92 -1.06 -1.98
N ASN A 52 17.07 -0.74 -1.39
CA ASN A 52 17.36 -0.98 0.02
C ASN A 52 17.20 0.29 0.85
N PHE A 53 16.52 0.19 1.98
CA PHE A 53 16.46 1.26 2.98
C PHE A 53 17.16 0.78 4.27
N LEU A 54 18.15 1.54 4.71
CA LEU A 54 19.10 1.09 5.73
C LEU A 54 19.18 2.07 6.90
N LYS A 55 19.06 1.53 8.12
CA LYS A 55 19.34 2.18 9.40
C LYS A 55 19.43 1.15 10.52
N ASP A 56 20.31 1.38 11.50
CA ASP A 56 20.45 0.52 12.68
C ASP A 56 19.27 0.61 13.67
N SER A 57 18.45 1.66 13.55
CA SER A 57 17.29 1.91 14.40
C SER A 57 16.03 2.09 13.57
N ASN A 58 14.86 2.07 14.21
CA ASN A 58 13.57 2.26 13.53
C ASN A 58 13.53 3.59 12.76
N PHE A 59 12.98 3.55 11.56
CA PHE A 59 12.80 4.72 10.71
C PHE A 59 11.53 4.67 9.89
N ALA A 60 11.11 5.82 9.38
CA ALA A 60 10.10 5.90 8.34
C ALA A 60 10.60 6.72 7.14
N VAL A 61 10.25 6.30 5.94
CA VAL A 61 10.61 7.01 4.71
C VAL A 61 9.41 7.08 3.79
N LEU A 62 9.10 8.30 3.36
CA LEU A 62 8.09 8.56 2.35
C LEU A 62 8.76 8.76 1.00
N ASN A 63 8.50 7.86 0.07
CA ASN A 63 8.91 7.97 -1.31
C ASN A 63 7.72 8.44 -2.14
N ARG A 64 7.76 9.67 -2.64
CA ARG A 64 6.69 10.25 -3.43
C ARG A 64 7.13 10.42 -4.88
N VAL A 65 6.40 9.83 -5.81
CA VAL A 65 6.56 10.10 -7.24
C VAL A 65 5.81 11.38 -7.59
N ILE A 66 6.55 12.41 -8.00
CA ILE A 66 5.99 13.74 -8.30
C ILE A 66 5.82 13.98 -9.81
N ASN A 67 6.64 13.34 -10.63
CA ASN A 67 6.61 13.42 -12.08
C ASN A 67 6.27 12.05 -12.71
N GLY A 68 6.34 11.93 -14.03
CA GLY A 68 6.16 10.65 -14.72
C GLY A 68 4.73 10.09 -14.71
N GLY A 69 4.62 8.79 -14.99
CA GLY A 69 3.37 8.03 -15.05
C GLY A 69 3.09 7.23 -13.76
N PRO A 70 2.17 6.24 -13.82
CA PRO A 70 2.01 5.26 -12.76
C PRO A 70 3.32 4.50 -12.50
N THR A 71 3.57 4.12 -11.26
CA THR A 71 4.75 3.34 -10.88
C THR A 71 4.59 1.89 -11.31
N GLN A 72 5.58 1.33 -12.00
CA GLN A 72 5.71 -0.08 -12.29
C GLN A 72 6.90 -0.66 -11.51
N PHE A 73 6.62 -1.39 -10.44
CA PHE A 73 7.63 -1.96 -9.57
C PHE A 73 7.72 -3.46 -9.79
N ASN A 74 8.83 -3.97 -10.34
CA ASN A 74 9.05 -5.40 -10.57
C ASN A 74 10.23 -5.97 -9.78
N GLY A 75 11.04 -5.12 -9.14
CA GLY A 75 12.25 -5.50 -8.43
C GLY A 75 12.02 -5.90 -6.97
N SER A 76 13.07 -5.75 -6.17
CA SER A 76 13.05 -6.07 -4.74
C SER A 76 13.13 -4.81 -3.86
N LEU A 77 12.44 -4.80 -2.72
CA LEU A 77 12.52 -3.75 -1.70
C LEU A 77 12.83 -4.37 -0.34
N PHE A 78 13.86 -3.88 0.35
CA PHE A 78 14.24 -4.36 1.68
C PHE A 78 14.38 -3.21 2.68
N ALA A 79 13.75 -3.36 3.85
CA ALA A 79 13.77 -2.38 4.95
C ALA A 79 13.49 -3.04 6.31
N GLU A 80 14.43 -3.81 6.87
CA GLU A 80 14.24 -4.66 8.06
C GLU A 80 13.69 -3.93 9.30
N ASN A 81 14.06 -2.65 9.51
CA ASN A 81 13.58 -1.81 10.62
C ASN A 81 12.75 -0.60 10.13
N GLY A 82 12.32 -0.64 8.87
CA GLY A 82 11.79 0.52 8.16
C GLY A 82 10.29 0.47 7.96
N SER A 83 9.65 1.61 8.20
CA SER A 83 8.33 1.92 7.65
C SER A 83 8.48 2.61 6.30
N VAL A 84 8.22 1.90 5.21
CA VAL A 84 8.40 2.40 3.85
C VAL A 84 7.06 2.73 3.22
N PHE A 85 6.92 3.98 2.78
CA PHE A 85 5.74 4.48 2.08
C PHE A 85 6.13 4.76 0.63
N ILE A 86 5.36 4.24 -0.32
CA ILE A 86 5.43 4.58 -1.74
C ILE A 86 4.11 5.25 -2.12
N VAL A 87 4.20 6.50 -2.58
CA VAL A 87 3.05 7.30 -2.99
C VAL A 87 3.19 7.72 -4.45
N ASN A 88 2.20 7.38 -5.27
CA ASN A 88 2.08 7.90 -6.62
C ASN A 88 0.60 8.11 -6.98
N THR A 89 0.19 9.37 -7.10
CA THR A 89 -1.22 9.76 -7.36
C THR A 89 -1.78 9.25 -8.69
N ARG A 90 -0.90 8.83 -9.60
CA ARG A 90 -1.24 8.25 -10.91
C ARG A 90 -1.43 6.73 -10.85
N GLY A 91 -1.00 6.07 -9.78
CA GLY A 91 -1.17 4.64 -9.54
C GLY A 91 0.14 3.91 -9.32
N ILE A 92 0.04 2.70 -8.78
CA ILE A 92 1.18 1.82 -8.48
C ILE A 92 0.80 0.39 -8.88
N VAL A 93 1.69 -0.28 -9.60
CA VAL A 93 1.60 -1.69 -9.95
C VAL A 93 2.84 -2.39 -9.44
N PHE A 94 2.67 -3.29 -8.46
CA PHE A 94 3.68 -4.27 -8.09
C PHE A 94 3.51 -5.49 -8.98
N GLY A 95 4.44 -5.69 -9.91
CA GLY A 95 4.38 -6.77 -10.88
C GLY A 95 4.63 -8.16 -10.27
N PRO A 96 4.47 -9.24 -11.06
CA PRO A 96 4.59 -10.62 -10.55
C PRO A 96 5.95 -10.98 -9.92
N THR A 97 7.00 -10.26 -10.27
CA THR A 97 8.35 -10.46 -9.70
C THR A 97 8.65 -9.53 -8.53
N ALA A 98 7.74 -8.62 -8.18
CA ALA A 98 7.94 -7.69 -7.07
C ALA A 98 8.06 -8.47 -5.75
N TYR A 99 9.12 -8.18 -5.01
CA TYR A 99 9.40 -8.82 -3.71
C TYR A 99 9.70 -7.76 -2.66
N ILE A 100 8.80 -7.58 -1.69
CA ILE A 100 8.86 -6.48 -0.73
C ILE A 100 8.96 -7.06 0.69
N ARG A 101 9.97 -6.61 1.44
CA ARG A 101 10.21 -6.96 2.84
C ARG A 101 10.49 -5.71 3.67
N ALA A 102 9.64 -5.42 4.65
CA ALA A 102 9.78 -4.25 5.53
C ALA A 102 9.17 -4.51 6.92
N SER A 103 9.39 -3.64 7.91
CA SER A 103 8.60 -3.69 9.15
C SER A 103 7.18 -3.18 8.90
N GLN A 104 7.05 -2.02 8.24
CA GLN A 104 5.78 -1.52 7.73
C GLN A 104 5.91 -1.14 6.26
N PHE A 105 4.92 -1.53 5.45
CA PHE A 105 4.83 -1.15 4.04
C PHE A 105 3.51 -0.48 3.72
N VAL A 106 3.57 0.69 3.08
CA VAL A 106 2.39 1.41 2.60
C VAL A 106 2.54 1.74 1.12
N GLY A 107 1.68 1.19 0.28
CA GLY A 107 1.56 1.56 -1.13
C GLY A 107 0.29 2.37 -1.33
N SER A 108 0.40 3.63 -1.75
CA SER A 108 -0.75 4.52 -1.88
C SER A 108 -0.82 5.27 -3.20
N SER A 109 -1.99 5.25 -3.84
CA SER A 109 -2.32 6.16 -4.94
C SER A 109 -3.08 7.42 -4.50
N LEU A 110 -3.33 7.57 -3.20
CA LEU A 110 -3.67 8.84 -2.57
C LEU A 110 -2.39 9.52 -2.03
N ASP A 111 -2.39 10.85 -1.89
CA ASP A 111 -1.24 11.61 -1.38
C ASP A 111 -1.35 11.90 0.11
N ILE A 112 -0.20 12.10 0.76
CA ILE A 112 -0.06 12.50 2.17
C ILE A 112 0.79 13.76 2.24
N ARG A 113 0.42 14.73 3.07
CA ARG A 113 1.25 15.95 3.22
C ARG A 113 2.56 15.62 3.94
N ASN A 114 3.65 16.27 3.52
CA ASN A 114 4.95 16.14 4.20
C ASN A 114 4.84 16.39 5.70
N THR A 115 4.10 17.44 6.10
CA THR A 115 3.89 17.79 7.51
C THR A 115 3.17 16.70 8.28
N ASP A 116 2.20 16.02 7.66
CA ASP A 116 1.44 14.96 8.33
C ASP A 116 2.32 13.73 8.51
N PHE A 117 3.02 13.30 7.45
CA PHE A 117 3.99 12.20 7.51
C PHE A 117 5.09 12.42 8.56
N MET A 118 5.68 13.63 8.58
CA MET A 118 6.75 13.97 9.52
C MET A 118 6.26 14.00 10.97
N ASN A 119 4.97 14.24 11.20
CA ASN A 119 4.33 14.20 12.51
C ASN A 119 3.69 12.83 12.85
N GLY A 120 3.90 11.80 12.02
CA GLY A 120 3.30 10.47 12.22
C GLY A 120 1.77 10.44 12.04
N LYS A 121 1.19 11.43 11.35
CA LYS A 121 -0.23 11.47 11.03
C LYS A 121 -0.42 10.93 9.61
N TYR A 122 -1.01 9.75 9.48
CA TYR A 122 -1.17 9.10 8.18
C TYR A 122 -2.56 9.39 7.60
N ALA A 123 -2.72 10.61 7.08
CA ALA A 123 -3.92 11.07 6.41
C ALA A 123 -3.68 11.18 4.90
N PHE A 124 -4.34 10.34 4.14
CA PHE A 124 -4.20 10.24 2.70
C PHE A 124 -5.41 10.82 1.99
N THR A 125 -5.20 11.62 0.94
CA THR A 125 -6.26 12.31 0.18
C THR A 125 -5.84 12.57 -1.27
N GLY A 126 -6.80 12.84 -2.14
CA GLY A 126 -6.54 13.20 -3.54
C GLY A 126 -5.99 12.02 -4.36
N GLY A 127 -5.50 12.29 -5.57
CA GLY A 127 -5.07 11.23 -6.49
C GLY A 127 -6.23 10.43 -7.09
N ASN A 128 -5.95 9.72 -8.19
CA ASN A 128 -6.96 8.98 -8.96
C ASN A 128 -6.47 7.61 -9.44
N GLY A 129 -5.23 7.23 -9.11
CA GLY A 129 -4.65 5.96 -9.53
C GLY A 129 -5.23 4.75 -8.79
N ALA A 130 -4.94 3.57 -9.32
CA ALA A 130 -5.15 2.30 -8.62
C ALA A 130 -3.85 1.83 -7.95
N VAL A 131 -3.96 1.00 -6.91
CA VAL A 131 -2.86 0.22 -6.35
C VAL A 131 -3.11 -1.24 -6.64
N VAL A 132 -2.20 -1.89 -7.36
CA VAL A 132 -2.33 -3.28 -7.78
C VAL A 132 -1.13 -4.08 -7.30
N ASN A 133 -1.36 -5.17 -6.59
CA ASN A 133 -0.33 -6.12 -6.20
C ASN A 133 -0.48 -7.44 -6.96
N HIS A 134 0.54 -7.82 -7.74
CA HIS A 134 0.72 -9.16 -8.30
C HIS A 134 1.92 -9.91 -7.68
N GLY A 135 2.69 -9.25 -6.82
CA GLY A 135 3.92 -9.78 -6.24
C GLY A 135 3.76 -10.34 -4.82
N ASP A 136 4.88 -10.45 -4.12
CA ASP A 136 4.97 -10.88 -2.72
C ASP A 136 5.33 -9.69 -1.83
N ILE A 137 4.42 -9.35 -0.91
CA ILE A 137 4.63 -8.33 0.10
C ILE A 137 4.62 -9.00 1.45
N THR A 138 5.70 -8.87 2.21
CA THR A 138 5.73 -9.30 3.60
C THR A 138 6.22 -8.19 4.51
N ALA A 139 5.41 -7.84 5.49
CA ALA A 139 5.77 -6.89 6.53
C ALA A 139 4.95 -7.16 7.80
N GLU A 140 5.38 -6.64 8.95
CA GLU A 140 4.55 -6.69 10.16
C GLU A 140 3.24 -5.95 9.90
N SER A 141 3.29 -4.81 9.21
CA SER A 141 2.11 -4.02 8.84
C SER A 141 2.09 -3.69 7.35
N VAL A 142 1.01 -4.00 6.65
CA VAL A 142 0.83 -3.66 5.22
C VAL A 142 -0.42 -2.81 5.05
N ALA A 143 -0.33 -1.71 4.29
CA ALA A 143 -1.48 -0.95 3.85
C ALA A 143 -1.40 -0.63 2.35
N LEU A 144 -2.43 -1.02 1.58
CA LEU A 144 -2.61 -0.63 0.19
C LEU A 144 -3.82 0.32 0.09
N ILE A 145 -3.59 1.53 -0.41
CA ILE A 145 -4.55 2.64 -0.31
C ILE A 145 -4.75 3.28 -1.68
N GLY A 146 -6.00 3.54 -2.10
CA GLY A 146 -6.23 4.19 -3.39
C GLY A 146 -7.69 4.53 -3.68
N LYS A 147 -7.99 4.85 -4.94
CA LYS A 147 -9.39 4.81 -5.44
C LYS A 147 -9.84 3.40 -5.75
N LYS A 148 -8.89 2.58 -6.17
CA LYS A 148 -9.06 1.15 -6.42
C LYS A 148 -7.85 0.41 -5.90
N VAL A 149 -8.08 -0.71 -5.24
CA VAL A 149 -7.04 -1.55 -4.67
C VAL A 149 -7.30 -3.01 -5.04
N LEU A 150 -6.33 -3.63 -5.71
CA LEU A 150 -6.37 -5.03 -6.10
C LEU A 150 -5.19 -5.77 -5.50
N ASN A 151 -5.45 -6.88 -4.83
CA ASN A 151 -4.45 -7.88 -4.50
C ASN A 151 -4.70 -9.17 -5.30
N ALA A 152 -3.83 -9.48 -6.24
CA ALA A 152 -3.78 -10.73 -6.99
C ALA A 152 -2.48 -11.52 -6.72
N GLY A 153 -1.64 -11.03 -5.82
CA GLY A 153 -0.42 -11.69 -5.33
C GLY A 153 -0.58 -12.20 -3.91
N THR A 154 0.52 -12.16 -3.15
CA THR A 154 0.56 -12.58 -1.75
C THR A 154 0.89 -11.40 -0.85
N ILE A 155 0.13 -11.26 0.23
CA ILE A 155 0.46 -10.36 1.34
C ILE A 155 0.55 -11.18 2.61
N THR A 156 1.70 -11.12 3.29
CA THR A 156 1.93 -11.81 4.57
C THR A 156 2.26 -10.81 5.66
N SER A 157 1.59 -10.94 6.79
CA SER A 157 1.85 -10.23 8.04
C SER A 157 1.75 -11.20 9.21
N LEU A 158 2.71 -11.16 10.12
CA LEU A 158 2.69 -11.98 11.34
C LEU A 158 2.48 -11.05 12.52
N GLU A 159 1.44 -11.32 13.32
CA GLU A 159 1.01 -10.59 14.52
C GLU A 159 0.60 -9.12 14.31
N GLY A 160 0.72 -8.57 13.10
CA GLY A 160 0.36 -7.19 12.79
C GLY A 160 -0.94 -7.07 12.01
N TYR A 161 -0.93 -6.31 10.92
CA TYR A 161 -2.15 -6.08 10.14
C TYR A 161 -1.92 -5.96 8.63
N VAL A 162 -3.00 -6.24 7.89
CA VAL A 162 -3.13 -5.95 6.46
C VAL A 162 -4.37 -5.09 6.24
N VAL A 163 -4.20 -3.93 5.63
CA VAL A 163 -5.27 -3.01 5.24
C VAL A 163 -5.30 -2.85 3.73
N MET A 164 -6.46 -3.03 3.11
CA MET A 164 -6.72 -2.52 1.76
C MET A 164 -7.89 -1.54 1.83
N ALA A 165 -7.64 -0.30 1.46
CA ALA A 165 -8.61 0.78 1.61
C ALA A 165 -8.82 1.56 0.31
N ALA A 166 -10.07 1.67 -0.12
CA ALA A 166 -10.48 2.50 -1.25
C ALA A 166 -11.38 3.67 -0.81
N GLY A 167 -11.05 4.90 -1.24
CA GLY A 167 -11.93 6.07 -1.05
C GLY A 167 -11.30 7.43 -1.31
N ASP A 168 -12.03 8.50 -0.97
CA ASP A 168 -11.59 9.90 -1.18
C ASP A 168 -10.56 10.40 -0.19
N ARG A 169 -10.69 9.93 1.04
CA ARG A 169 -9.80 10.23 2.15
C ARG A 169 -9.66 8.95 2.95
N VAL A 170 -8.44 8.60 3.33
CA VAL A 170 -8.14 7.44 4.17
C VAL A 170 -7.27 7.90 5.32
N LEU A 171 -7.74 7.66 6.53
CA LEU A 171 -6.90 7.73 7.72
C LEU A 171 -6.33 6.34 7.99
N LEU A 172 -5.07 6.27 8.39
CA LEU A 172 -4.43 5.04 8.84
C LEU A 172 -3.91 5.27 10.25
N GLY A 173 -4.29 4.41 11.19
CA GLY A 173 -3.77 4.43 12.56
C GLY A 173 -2.29 4.07 12.60
N GLN A 174 -1.57 4.49 13.65
CA GLN A 174 -0.21 4.00 13.86
C GLN A 174 -0.24 2.52 14.29
N PRO A 175 0.83 1.74 14.05
CA PRO A 175 0.96 0.41 14.63
C PRO A 175 0.72 0.42 16.15
N GLY A 176 -0.19 -0.43 16.64
CA GLY A 176 -0.61 -0.45 18.05
C GLY A 176 -1.79 0.47 18.41
N GLU A 177 -2.24 1.33 17.48
CA GLU A 177 -3.51 2.05 17.60
C GLU A 177 -4.63 1.32 16.85
N SER A 178 -5.89 1.63 17.18
CA SER A 178 -7.03 1.12 16.41
C SER A 178 -6.94 1.60 14.96
N ILE A 179 -7.04 0.69 14.00
CA ILE A 179 -7.06 1.03 12.58
C ILE A 179 -8.40 1.73 12.30
N PHE A 180 -8.37 3.05 12.10
CA PHE A 180 -9.53 3.84 11.70
C PHE A 180 -9.44 4.20 10.23
N VAL A 181 -10.16 3.48 9.38
CA VAL A 181 -10.40 3.92 8.00
C VAL A 181 -11.64 4.82 8.03
N GLU A 182 -11.44 6.12 8.20
CA GLU A 182 -12.49 7.12 8.02
C GLU A 182 -12.51 7.57 6.56
N LEU A 183 -13.65 7.38 5.90
CA LEU A 183 -13.88 7.71 4.50
C LEU A 183 -14.86 8.88 4.45
N ASP A 184 -14.47 9.97 3.78
CA ASP A 184 -15.36 11.14 3.66
C ASP A 184 -16.59 10.77 2.81
N SER A 185 -17.76 10.87 3.40
CA SER A 185 -19.04 10.53 2.78
C SER A 185 -19.73 11.80 2.31
N ALA A 186 -19.11 12.54 1.39
CA ALA A 186 -19.71 13.72 0.80
C ALA A 186 -20.80 13.34 -0.22
N GLY A 187 -22.01 13.14 0.29
CA GLY A 187 -23.20 12.85 -0.52
C GLY A 187 -23.54 11.37 -0.50
N ILE A 188 -24.64 11.06 0.18
CA ILE A 188 -25.38 9.81 0.00
C ILE A 188 -26.36 10.11 -1.14
N PRO A 189 -26.15 9.68 -2.40
CA PRO A 189 -27.32 9.40 -3.22
C PRO A 189 -28.12 8.34 -2.46
N GLY A 190 -29.43 8.52 -2.32
CA GLY A 190 -30.32 7.53 -1.73
C GLY A 190 -30.13 6.14 -2.36
N PRO A 191 -30.74 5.07 -1.81
CA PRO A 191 -30.47 3.69 -2.22
C PRO A 191 -30.41 3.57 -3.76
N MET A 192 -29.20 3.46 -4.30
CA MET A 192 -29.01 3.18 -5.71
C MET A 192 -29.45 1.75 -5.94
N ASP A 193 -30.23 1.58 -7.00
CA ASP A 193 -30.84 0.33 -7.43
C ASP A 193 -29.92 -0.87 -7.19
N THR A 194 -30.40 -1.82 -6.39
CA THR A 194 -29.72 -3.07 -6.00
C THR A 194 -29.54 -4.06 -7.17
N GLN A 195 -29.73 -3.60 -8.42
CA GLN A 195 -29.68 -4.37 -9.66
C GLN A 195 -28.44 -4.07 -10.52
N ILE A 196 -27.32 -3.61 -9.96
CA ILE A 196 -26.07 -3.48 -10.72
C ILE A 196 -25.07 -4.55 -10.27
N SER A 197 -25.29 -5.79 -10.74
CA SER A 197 -24.35 -6.91 -10.60
C SER A 197 -23.02 -6.72 -11.35
N ASP A 198 -22.88 -5.67 -12.16
CA ASP A 198 -21.73 -5.45 -13.04
C ASP A 198 -20.80 -4.28 -12.65
N VAL A 199 -21.01 -3.61 -11.49
CA VAL A 199 -20.04 -2.59 -11.03
C VAL A 199 -18.85 -3.30 -10.38
N PRO A 200 -17.61 -3.15 -10.89
CA PRO A 200 -16.43 -3.74 -10.26
C PRO A 200 -16.24 -3.24 -8.84
N ALA A 201 -15.77 -4.10 -7.94
CA ALA A 201 -15.42 -3.70 -6.58
C ALA A 201 -14.22 -2.74 -6.56
N ASP A 202 -14.20 -1.83 -5.60
CA ASP A 202 -13.11 -0.84 -5.44
C ASP A 202 -11.96 -1.43 -4.61
N VAL A 203 -12.27 -2.36 -3.71
CA VAL A 203 -11.28 -3.24 -3.10
C VAL A 203 -11.55 -4.67 -3.54
N THR A 204 -10.56 -5.31 -4.14
CA THR A 204 -10.65 -6.71 -4.56
C THR A 204 -9.45 -7.51 -4.08
N ASN A 205 -9.70 -8.61 -3.37
CA ASN A 205 -8.69 -9.62 -3.11
C ASN A 205 -8.96 -10.87 -3.96
N GLU A 206 -8.10 -11.15 -4.92
CA GLU A 206 -8.06 -12.38 -5.74
C GLU A 206 -6.96 -13.34 -5.28
N GLY A 207 -5.94 -12.81 -4.60
CA GLY A 207 -4.78 -13.56 -4.13
C GLY A 207 -4.89 -14.04 -2.68
N LEU A 208 -3.74 -14.17 -2.03
CA LEU A 208 -3.63 -14.57 -0.63
C LEU A 208 -3.32 -13.36 0.25
N ILE A 209 -4.07 -13.21 1.33
CA ILE A 209 -3.71 -12.37 2.47
C ILE A 209 -3.64 -13.28 3.69
N ASN A 210 -2.44 -13.39 4.28
CA ASN A 210 -2.21 -14.14 5.51
C ASN A 210 -1.75 -13.18 6.61
N ALA A 211 -2.55 -13.04 7.66
CA ALA A 211 -2.29 -12.20 8.83
C ALA A 211 -2.34 -13.04 10.12
N GLU A 212 -1.45 -14.03 10.26
CA GLU A 212 -1.44 -14.94 11.41
C GLU A 212 -1.28 -14.16 12.73
N GLY A 213 -2.17 -14.37 13.71
CA GLY A 213 -2.24 -13.58 14.96
C GLY A 213 -2.65 -12.12 14.79
N GLY A 214 -2.92 -11.69 13.56
CA GLY A 214 -3.09 -10.28 13.18
C GLY A 214 -4.51 -9.90 12.75
N THR A 215 -4.64 -8.74 12.12
CA THR A 215 -5.92 -8.21 11.63
C THR A 215 -5.90 -7.96 10.12
N ILE A 216 -6.93 -8.39 9.41
CA ILE A 216 -7.19 -8.04 8.02
C ILE A 216 -8.37 -7.06 7.96
N VAL A 217 -8.19 -5.92 7.29
CA VAL A 217 -9.24 -4.93 7.03
C VAL A 217 -9.33 -4.63 5.54
N LEU A 218 -10.46 -4.94 4.92
CA LEU A 218 -10.79 -4.46 3.57
C LEU A 218 -11.91 -3.42 3.69
N ALA A 219 -11.67 -2.20 3.23
CA ALA A 219 -12.61 -1.11 3.38
C ALA A 219 -12.79 -0.32 2.07
N ALA A 220 -14.03 -0.03 1.68
CA ALA A 220 -14.34 0.78 0.51
C ALA A 220 -15.46 1.79 0.81
N GLY A 221 -15.27 3.03 0.39
CA GLY A 221 -16.23 4.11 0.65
C GLY A 221 -15.84 5.43 -0.01
N ASP A 222 -16.65 5.82 -0.99
CA ASP A 222 -16.74 7.17 -1.55
C ASP A 222 -18.15 7.42 -2.11
N SER A 223 -18.33 8.53 -2.82
CA SER A 223 -19.63 8.96 -3.38
C SER A 223 -20.08 8.17 -4.62
N PHE A 224 -19.24 7.31 -5.23
CA PHE A 224 -19.48 6.76 -6.56
C PHE A 224 -19.38 5.23 -6.69
N SER A 225 -18.66 4.51 -5.80
CA SER A 225 -18.77 3.04 -5.66
C SER A 225 -18.20 2.56 -4.31
N ARG A 226 -18.77 1.46 -3.79
CA ARG A 226 -18.69 1.06 -2.37
C ARG A 226 -18.68 -0.45 -2.23
N ALA A 227 -17.83 -1.11 -3.00
CA ALA A 227 -17.80 -2.56 -3.00
C ALA A 227 -16.44 -3.11 -2.58
N VAL A 228 -16.49 -4.08 -1.66
CA VAL A 228 -15.38 -4.99 -1.34
C VAL A 228 -15.72 -6.36 -1.92
N ALA A 229 -14.79 -6.95 -2.66
CA ALA A 229 -14.89 -8.32 -3.15
C ALA A 229 -13.72 -9.16 -2.67
N ASN A 230 -13.99 -10.28 -2.02
CA ASN A 230 -13.00 -11.32 -1.75
C ASN A 230 -13.29 -12.54 -2.63
N ILE A 231 -12.37 -12.83 -3.54
CA ILE A 231 -12.38 -13.99 -4.46
C ILE A 231 -11.27 -14.98 -4.07
N GLY A 232 -10.18 -14.48 -3.49
CA GLY A 232 -9.05 -15.28 -3.01
C GLY A 232 -9.21 -15.74 -1.55
N THR A 233 -8.09 -15.81 -0.84
CA THR A 233 -8.04 -16.28 0.55
C THR A 233 -7.66 -15.15 1.50
N LEU A 234 -8.47 -14.98 2.54
CA LEU A 234 -8.12 -14.23 3.74
C LEU A 234 -7.89 -15.23 4.86
N ALA A 235 -6.68 -15.28 5.43
CA ALA A 235 -6.31 -16.22 6.47
C ALA A 235 -5.75 -15.48 7.69
N THR A 236 -6.24 -15.83 8.87
CA THR A 236 -5.72 -15.35 10.15
C THR A 236 -6.02 -16.41 11.22
N ALA A 237 -4.98 -16.96 11.85
CA ALA A 237 -5.15 -17.80 13.04
C ALA A 237 -5.12 -16.89 14.27
N ALA A 238 -6.09 -17.03 15.19
CA ALA A 238 -6.17 -16.22 16.40
C ALA A 238 -6.28 -14.69 16.16
N GLY A 239 -6.85 -14.28 15.02
CA GLY A 239 -6.94 -12.87 14.63
C GLY A 239 -8.34 -12.45 14.16
N LYS A 240 -8.41 -11.35 13.41
CA LYS A 240 -9.68 -10.72 13.02
C LYS A 240 -9.72 -10.34 11.55
N VAL A 241 -10.83 -10.63 10.87
CA VAL A 241 -11.11 -10.10 9.52
C VAL A 241 -12.28 -9.12 9.58
N THR A 242 -12.12 -7.94 8.98
CA THR A 242 -13.16 -6.90 8.88
C THR A 242 -13.33 -6.48 7.42
N LEU A 243 -14.55 -6.58 6.89
CA LEU A 243 -14.93 -6.08 5.58
C LEU A 243 -15.94 -4.95 5.76
N ASN A 244 -15.61 -3.74 5.31
CA ASN A 244 -16.45 -2.56 5.49
C ASN A 244 -16.70 -1.83 4.17
N ALA A 245 -17.91 -1.97 3.63
CA ALA A 245 -18.35 -1.30 2.41
C ALA A 245 -19.89 -1.31 2.33
N ALA A 246 -20.49 -0.56 1.41
CA ALA A 246 -21.94 -0.63 1.21
C ALA A 246 -22.38 -1.96 0.58
N ARG A 247 -21.48 -2.59 -0.20
CA ARG A 247 -21.64 -3.93 -0.73
C ARG A 247 -20.40 -4.76 -0.41
N VAL A 248 -20.61 -5.92 0.18
CA VAL A 248 -19.54 -6.89 0.44
C VAL A 248 -19.90 -8.18 -0.28
N GLU A 249 -18.99 -8.65 -1.12
CA GLU A 249 -19.11 -9.92 -1.82
C GLU A 249 -17.95 -10.84 -1.42
N ASN A 250 -18.28 -12.05 -0.97
CA ASN A 250 -17.29 -13.08 -0.71
C ASN A 250 -17.59 -14.31 -1.59
N ARG A 251 -16.69 -14.58 -2.52
CA ARG A 251 -16.65 -15.77 -3.38
C ARG A 251 -15.47 -16.68 -3.09
N GLY A 252 -14.52 -16.21 -2.27
CA GLY A 252 -13.34 -16.93 -1.84
C GLY A 252 -13.43 -17.48 -0.42
N THR A 253 -12.27 -17.76 0.16
CA THR A 253 -12.13 -18.33 1.50
C THR A 253 -11.82 -17.24 2.52
N ILE A 254 -12.47 -17.31 3.68
CA ILE A 254 -12.11 -16.56 4.88
C ILE A 254 -11.86 -17.60 5.98
N ASN A 255 -10.59 -17.81 6.33
CA ASN A 255 -10.21 -18.59 7.50
C ASN A 255 -9.82 -17.65 8.64
N ALA A 256 -10.71 -17.53 9.63
CA ALA A 256 -10.47 -16.75 10.84
C ALA A 256 -10.69 -17.70 12.03
N ASP A 257 -9.69 -18.51 12.33
CA ASP A 257 -9.77 -19.46 13.44
C ASP A 257 -9.75 -18.67 14.76
N ALA A 258 -10.81 -18.78 15.54
CA ALA A 258 -10.86 -18.26 16.91
C ALA A 258 -10.14 -19.22 17.86
N VAL A 259 -9.39 -18.69 18.83
CA VAL A 259 -8.88 -19.46 19.97
C VAL A 259 -10.01 -19.71 20.97
#